data_AF-E4PPU6-F1
#
_entry.id   AF-E4PPU6-F1
#
_cell.length_a   1.000
_cell.length_b   1.000
_cell.length_c   1.000
_cell.angle_alpha   90.00
_cell.angle_beta   90.00
_cell.angle_gamma   90.00
#
_symmetry.space_group_name_H-M   'P 1'
#
loop_
_entity.id
_entity.type
_entity.pdbx_description
1 polymer ?
#
loop_
_entity_poly.entity_id
_entity_poly.type
_entity_poly.pdbx_seq_one_letter_code
_entity_poly.pdbx_strand_id
1 'polypeptide(L)'
;MRKHLAGLTSEEDSMNQLITAGNTQQLTMSSREIAELTGKRHPDVKRDIEVMLKALERDVSSFAHTYFDSMNRKQAEYRLDRELTETLVTGYSIPLRHRVIKRLHELEQRKAAPGWLENLSPQAKVVIEDLNSQVNHYRQETDRLNAVCNDLAENLKAGLTPVEFCRMLNGVNLNRVQAVLVERKRLLKTQHGYRSAAAYRDKLFTERRYLNKEDRPCEKVILTQKGAKWLYSQYEQGQLEMRKDWDGNYTHMLFDNEEKAA
;
A
#
# COMPACT_ATOMS: atom_id res chain seq x y z
N MET A 1 9.03 14.26 -13.87
CA MET A 1 7.84 13.69 -13.21
C MET A 1 8.12 12.88 -11.93
N ARG A 2 9.37 12.70 -11.46
CA ARG A 2 9.66 11.94 -10.21
C ARG A 2 9.60 12.75 -8.90
N LYS A 3 9.47 14.09 -8.94
CA LYS A 3 9.52 14.93 -7.74
C LYS A 3 8.17 15.12 -7.02
N HIS A 4 7.05 14.65 -7.59
CA HIS A 4 5.71 14.85 -7.02
C HIS A 4 5.18 13.65 -6.22
N LEU A 5 5.74 12.44 -6.43
CA LEU A 5 5.32 11.22 -5.74
C LEU A 5 5.89 11.06 -4.32
N ALA A 6 6.97 11.77 -3.98
CA ALA A 6 7.58 11.68 -2.64
C ALA A 6 6.85 12.50 -1.55
N GLY A 7 6.00 13.46 -1.95
CA GLY A 7 5.21 14.25 -1.01
C GLY A 7 3.98 13.51 -0.48
N LEU A 8 3.30 12.78 -1.36
CA LEU A 8 2.07 12.04 -1.02
C LEU A 8 2.31 10.88 -0.06
N THR A 9 3.42 10.14 -0.21
CA THR A 9 3.79 9.06 0.70
C THR A 9 4.08 9.56 2.12
N SER A 10 4.64 10.79 2.25
CA SER A 10 4.97 11.36 3.56
C SER A 10 3.72 11.82 4.32
N GLU A 11 2.68 12.26 3.62
CA GLU A 11 1.41 12.68 4.23
C GLU A 11 0.57 11.45 4.62
N GLU A 12 0.51 10.43 3.77
CA GLU A 12 -0.16 9.15 4.07
C GLU A 12 0.51 8.42 5.25
N ASP A 13 1.84 8.40 5.32
CA ASP A 13 2.58 7.83 6.45
C ASP A 13 2.35 8.64 7.74
N SER A 14 2.26 9.98 7.64
CA SER A 14 1.95 10.84 8.79
C SER A 14 0.52 10.63 9.30
N MET A 15 -0.43 10.43 8.39
CA MET A 15 -1.84 10.20 8.73
C MET A 15 -2.07 8.80 9.32
N ASN A 16 -1.38 7.77 8.81
CA ASN A 16 -1.38 6.43 9.40
C ASN A 16 -0.64 6.36 10.75
N GLN A 17 0.40 7.16 10.95
CA GLN A 17 1.08 7.28 12.24
C GLN A 17 0.19 7.93 13.30
N LEU A 18 -0.64 8.92 12.95
CA LEU A 18 -1.60 9.54 13.87
C LEU A 18 -2.70 8.57 14.33
N ILE A 19 -3.21 7.71 13.44
CA ILE A 19 -4.24 6.71 13.78
C ILE A 19 -3.64 5.52 14.56
N THR A 20 -2.40 5.11 14.23
CA THR A 20 -1.73 4.00 14.91
C THR A 20 -1.18 4.40 16.28
N ALA A 21 -0.71 5.65 16.46
CA ALA A 21 -0.21 6.13 17.75
C ALA A 21 -1.30 6.26 18.83
N GLY A 22 -2.57 6.41 18.44
CA GLY A 22 -3.69 6.54 19.38
C GLY A 22 -4.08 5.24 20.09
N ASN A 23 -3.82 4.06 19.50
CA ASN A 23 -4.48 2.83 19.95
C ASN A 23 -3.56 1.79 20.61
N THR A 24 -2.24 1.79 20.40
CA THR A 24 -1.34 0.72 20.90
C THR A 24 -0.68 0.96 22.26
N GLN A 25 -0.78 2.13 22.87
CA GLN A 25 -0.27 2.29 24.25
C GLN A 25 -1.20 1.59 25.23
N GLN A 26 -0.90 0.35 25.62
CA GLN A 26 -1.60 -0.31 26.73
C GLN A 26 -1.65 0.64 27.93
N LEU A 27 -2.86 0.83 28.47
CA LEU A 27 -3.09 1.66 29.65
C LEU A 27 -2.34 1.05 30.82
N THR A 28 -1.19 1.63 31.16
CA THR A 28 -0.33 1.13 32.23
C THR A 28 -0.14 2.17 33.31
N MET A 29 -0.02 1.72 34.55
CA MET A 29 0.31 2.55 35.69
C MET A 29 1.66 2.12 36.26
N SER A 30 2.53 3.09 36.52
CA SER A 30 3.85 2.80 37.10
C SER A 30 3.75 2.59 38.62
N SER A 31 4.59 1.72 39.16
CA SER A 31 4.76 1.53 40.60
C SER A 31 5.08 2.84 41.35
N ARG A 32 5.70 3.82 40.69
CA ARG A 32 5.96 5.16 41.25
C ARG A 32 4.69 5.98 41.36
N GLU A 33 3.90 6.00 40.29
CA GLU A 33 2.61 6.67 40.26
C GLU A 33 1.68 6.07 41.32
N ILE A 34 1.66 4.74 41.47
CA ILE A 34 0.93 4.06 42.55
C ILE A 34 1.44 4.50 43.93
N ALA A 35 2.76 4.59 44.13
CA ALA A 35 3.34 5.04 45.40
C ALA A 35 2.92 6.48 45.75
N GLU A 36 2.96 7.39 44.78
CA GLU A 36 2.52 8.79 44.94
C GLU A 36 1.01 8.91 45.23
N LEU A 37 0.20 8.15 44.49
CA LEU A 37 -1.25 8.08 44.69
C LEU A 37 -1.66 7.41 45.99
N THR A 38 -0.80 6.58 46.58
CA THR A 38 -1.13 5.88 47.82
C THR A 38 -0.43 6.44 49.04
N GLY A 39 0.60 7.27 48.87
CA GLY A 39 1.47 7.70 49.96
C GLY A 39 2.32 6.56 50.55
N LYS A 40 2.30 5.37 49.95
CA LYS A 40 3.20 4.27 50.32
C LYS A 40 4.62 4.56 49.81
N ARG A 41 5.62 4.02 50.50
CA ARG A 41 7.00 4.08 50.00
C ARG A 41 7.11 3.23 48.73
N HIS A 42 7.79 3.74 47.70
CA HIS A 42 7.98 3.01 46.44
C HIS A 42 8.56 1.59 46.59
N PRO A 43 9.53 1.32 47.49
CA PRO A 43 10.00 -0.04 47.75
C PRO A 43 8.93 -1.00 48.28
N ASP A 44 7.96 -0.51 49.07
CA ASP A 44 6.88 -1.34 49.60
C ASP A 44 5.87 -1.68 48.50
N VAL A 45 5.54 -0.72 47.63
CA VAL A 45 4.72 -0.98 46.44
C VAL A 45 5.40 -1.99 45.52
N LYS A 46 6.71 -1.90 45.31
CA LYS A 46 7.45 -2.89 44.51
C LYS A 46 7.36 -4.29 45.11
N ARG A 47 7.50 -4.42 46.43
CA ARG A 47 7.34 -5.69 47.14
C ARG A 47 5.93 -6.24 46.96
N ASP A 48 4.90 -5.41 47.13
CA ASP A 48 3.50 -5.80 46.98
C ASP A 48 3.24 -6.32 45.54
N ILE A 49 3.81 -5.68 44.52
CA ILE A 49 3.73 -6.11 43.12
C ILE A 49 4.42 -7.45 42.89
N GLU A 50 5.62 -7.64 43.43
CA GLU A 50 6.37 -8.90 43.31
C GLU A 50 5.63 -10.07 43.96
N VAL A 51 5.02 -9.84 45.13
CA VAL A 51 4.20 -10.85 45.84
C VAL A 51 2.96 -11.18 45.02
N MET A 52 2.24 -10.17 44.51
CA MET A 52 1.06 -10.36 43.68
C MET A 52 1.38 -11.14 42.40
N LEU A 53 2.42 -10.74 41.66
CA LEU A 53 2.79 -11.40 40.40
C LEU A 53 3.22 -12.85 40.61
N LYS A 54 3.96 -13.14 41.70
CA LYS A 54 4.30 -14.52 42.08
C LYS A 54 3.06 -15.35 42.41
N ALA A 55 2.09 -14.78 43.12
CA ALA A 55 0.84 -15.46 43.45
C ALA A 55 -0.03 -15.73 42.21
N LEU A 56 0.10 -14.91 41.16
CA LEU A 56 -0.55 -15.07 39.86
C LEU A 56 0.26 -15.92 38.86
N GLU A 57 1.38 -16.51 39.29
CA GLU A 57 2.28 -17.30 38.44
C GLU A 57 2.79 -16.54 37.20
N ARG A 58 2.95 -15.20 37.31
CA ARG A 58 3.45 -14.33 36.25
C ARG A 58 4.91 -13.97 36.46
N ASP A 59 5.68 -13.89 35.36
CA ASP A 59 7.07 -13.43 35.42
C ASP A 59 7.14 -11.94 35.73
N VAL A 60 7.78 -11.62 36.86
CA VAL A 60 8.00 -10.26 37.34
C VAL A 60 8.85 -9.44 36.36
N SER A 61 9.82 -10.08 35.70
CA SER A 61 10.78 -9.43 34.81
C SER A 61 10.09 -8.79 33.60
N SER A 62 8.99 -9.39 33.16
CA SER A 62 8.18 -8.92 32.04
C SER A 62 7.54 -7.54 32.27
N PHE A 63 7.42 -7.11 33.54
CA PHE A 63 6.85 -5.81 33.90
C PHE A 63 7.90 -4.79 34.36
N ALA A 64 9.17 -5.22 34.49
CA ALA A 64 10.25 -4.39 35.00
C ALA A 64 10.74 -3.37 33.96
N HIS A 65 10.86 -2.11 34.39
CA HIS A 65 11.33 -0.99 33.58
C HIS A 65 12.40 -0.21 34.36
N THR A 66 13.32 0.43 33.64
CA THR A 66 14.34 1.31 34.26
C THR A 66 13.95 2.76 34.08
N TYR A 67 14.02 3.55 35.15
CA TYR A 67 13.84 4.99 35.12
C TYR A 67 15.05 5.71 35.71
N PHE A 68 15.18 6.99 35.38
CA PHE A 68 16.17 7.88 35.98
C PHE A 68 15.52 8.72 37.07
N ASP A 69 15.95 8.43 38.30
CA ASP A 69 16.48 9.41 39.22
C ASP A 69 16.40 10.93 38.98
N SER A 70 15.98 11.76 39.95
CA SER A 70 16.32 13.20 39.95
C SER A 70 17.82 13.47 40.10
N MET A 71 18.59 12.49 40.59
CA MET A 71 20.06 12.49 40.65
C MET A 71 20.68 11.71 39.48
N ASN A 72 19.89 11.43 38.42
CA ASN A 72 20.30 10.70 37.23
C ASN A 72 20.77 9.25 37.50
N ARG A 73 20.32 8.63 38.60
CA ARG A 73 20.62 7.22 38.90
C ARG A 73 19.58 6.30 38.29
N LYS A 74 20.04 5.15 37.77
CA LYS A 74 19.15 4.09 37.25
C LYS A 74 18.42 3.41 38.41
N GLN A 75 17.10 3.37 38.33
CA GLN A 75 16.22 2.75 39.31
C GLN A 75 15.20 1.85 38.59
N ALA A 76 14.77 0.77 39.25
CA ALA A 76 13.78 -0.15 38.71
C ALA A 76 12.36 0.23 39.16
N GLU A 77 11.43 0.31 38.22
CA GLU A 77 9.99 0.45 38.41
C GLU A 77 9.25 -0.71 37.72
N TYR A 78 8.03 -1.01 38.16
CA TYR A 78 7.13 -1.91 37.45
C TYR A 78 6.04 -1.10 36.73
N ARG A 79 5.63 -1.55 35.55
CA ARG A 79 4.47 -1.03 34.83
C ARG A 79 3.41 -2.10 34.77
N LEU A 80 2.25 -1.82 35.35
CA LEU A 80 1.14 -2.76 35.41
C LEU A 80 0.07 -2.33 34.43
N ASP A 81 -0.56 -3.30 33.77
CA ASP A 81 -1.79 -3.07 33.03
C ASP A 81 -2.95 -2.77 34.01
N ARG A 82 -4.13 -2.46 33.45
CA ARG A 82 -5.32 -2.14 34.23
C ARG A 82 -5.68 -3.24 35.22
N GLU A 83 -5.77 -4.48 34.75
CA GLU A 83 -6.20 -5.64 35.54
C GLU A 83 -5.26 -5.91 36.72
N LEU A 84 -3.95 -5.88 36.49
CA LEU A 84 -2.94 -6.05 37.53
C LEU A 84 -2.93 -4.88 38.52
N THR A 85 -3.18 -3.65 38.05
CA THR A 85 -3.29 -2.49 38.94
C THR A 85 -4.52 -2.61 39.84
N GLU A 86 -5.67 -2.99 39.30
CA GLU A 86 -6.89 -3.23 40.06
C GLU A 86 -6.69 -4.35 41.09
N THR A 87 -6.07 -5.46 40.67
CA THR A 87 -5.74 -6.61 41.52
C THR A 87 -4.86 -6.20 42.70
N LEU A 88 -3.76 -5.48 42.48
CA LEU A 88 -2.86 -5.00 43.52
C LEU A 88 -3.62 -4.19 44.59
N VAL A 89 -4.53 -3.35 44.13
CA VAL A 89 -5.21 -2.36 44.93
C VAL A 89 -6.40 -2.96 45.71
N THR A 90 -6.88 -4.15 45.32
CA THR A 90 -7.84 -4.91 46.16
C THR A 90 -7.29 -5.18 47.56
N GLY A 91 -5.97 -5.37 47.70
CA GLY A 91 -5.30 -5.56 48.99
C GLY A 91 -5.01 -4.27 49.78
N TYR A 92 -5.27 -3.09 49.22
CA TYR A 92 -5.00 -1.81 49.89
C TYR A 92 -6.24 -1.28 50.64
N SER A 93 -6.06 -0.30 51.53
CA SER A 93 -7.19 0.32 52.24
C SER A 93 -8.11 1.08 51.29
N ILE A 94 -9.39 1.23 51.68
CA ILE A 94 -10.43 1.87 50.86
C ILE A 94 -10.01 3.24 50.29
N PRO A 95 -9.40 4.16 51.06
CA PRO A 95 -8.97 5.46 50.54
C PRO A 95 -7.89 5.35 49.45
N LEU A 96 -6.93 4.44 49.64
CA LEU A 96 -5.86 4.20 48.68
C LEU A 96 -6.42 3.58 47.39
N ARG A 97 -7.37 2.66 47.54
CA ARG A 97 -8.05 2.03 46.41
C ARG A 97 -8.80 3.03 45.56
N HIS A 98 -9.56 3.92 46.20
CA HIS A 98 -10.30 4.95 45.48
C HIS A 98 -9.36 5.90 44.70
N ARG A 99 -8.22 6.30 45.27
CA ARG A 99 -7.25 7.18 44.59
C ARG A 99 -6.66 6.55 43.32
N VAL A 100 -6.28 5.27 43.39
CA VAL A 100 -5.71 4.57 42.23
C VAL A 100 -6.76 4.29 41.17
N ILE A 101 -7.96 3.85 41.56
CA ILE A 101 -9.07 3.62 40.62
C ILE A 101 -9.47 4.91 39.91
N LYS A 102 -9.58 6.04 40.63
CA LYS A 102 -9.89 7.34 40.03
C LYS A 102 -8.85 7.72 38.98
N ARG A 103 -7.57 7.49 39.26
CA ARG A 103 -6.51 7.75 38.29
C ARG A 103 -6.60 6.86 37.05
N LEU A 104 -6.91 5.57 37.20
CA LEU A 104 -7.13 4.68 36.06
C LEU A 104 -8.25 5.20 35.15
N HIS A 105 -9.37 5.64 35.73
CA HIS A 105 -10.47 6.24 34.95
C HIS A 105 -10.03 7.51 34.20
N GLU A 106 -9.19 8.36 34.81
CA GLU A 106 -8.63 9.54 34.13
C GLU A 106 -7.72 9.16 32.95
N LEU A 107 -6.91 8.11 33.09
CA LEU A 107 -6.06 7.60 32.01
C LEU A 107 -6.92 7.03 30.87
N GLU A 108 -8.02 6.34 31.18
CA GLU A 108 -8.94 5.80 30.18
C GLU A 108 -9.65 6.91 29.41
N GLN A 109 -10.13 7.95 30.10
CA GLN A 109 -10.79 9.09 29.47
C GLN A 109 -9.88 9.88 28.53
N ARG A 110 -8.57 9.93 28.81
CA ARG A 110 -7.59 10.56 27.90
C ARG A 110 -7.35 9.77 26.62
N LYS A 111 -7.64 8.47 26.64
CA LYS A 111 -7.41 7.56 25.52
C LYS A 111 -8.70 7.17 24.79
N ALA A 112 -9.86 7.47 25.37
CA ALA A 112 -11.15 7.34 24.73
C ALA A 112 -11.18 8.16 23.45
N ALA A 113 -11.98 7.70 22.48
CA ALA A 113 -12.20 8.43 21.24
C ALA A 113 -12.56 9.89 21.57
N PRO A 114 -12.11 10.86 20.75
CA PRO A 114 -12.41 12.26 20.99
C PRO A 114 -13.92 12.44 21.22
N GLY A 115 -14.33 13.14 22.28
CA GLY A 115 -15.76 13.26 22.64
C GLY A 115 -16.65 13.88 21.55
N TRP A 116 -16.06 14.50 20.52
CA TRP A 116 -16.80 14.93 19.32
C TRP A 116 -17.31 13.75 18.47
N LEU A 117 -16.65 12.58 18.52
CA LEU A 117 -17.03 11.37 17.81
C LEU A 117 -18.31 10.75 18.40
N GLU A 118 -18.44 10.75 19.72
CA GLU A 118 -19.64 10.26 20.43
C GLU A 118 -20.86 11.17 20.17
N ASN A 119 -20.62 12.46 19.94
CA ASN A 119 -21.65 13.48 19.71
C ASN A 119 -21.92 13.78 18.23
N LEU A 120 -21.44 12.94 17.30
CA LEU A 120 -21.73 13.09 15.88
C LEU A 120 -23.23 12.93 15.60
N SER A 121 -23.81 13.90 14.89
CA SER A 121 -25.19 13.81 14.43
C SER A 121 -25.40 12.61 13.50
N PRO A 122 -26.60 12.02 13.43
CA PRO A 122 -26.90 10.93 12.49
C PRO A 122 -26.56 11.30 11.04
N GLN A 123 -26.78 12.55 10.65
CA GLN A 123 -26.44 13.07 9.32
C GLN A 123 -24.93 13.06 9.09
N ALA A 124 -24.13 13.48 10.08
CA ALA A 124 -22.68 13.46 9.96
C ALA A 124 -22.13 12.04 9.81
N LYS A 125 -22.74 11.05 10.48
CA LYS A 125 -22.36 9.64 10.34
C LYS A 125 -22.59 9.11 8.92
N VAL A 126 -23.75 9.42 8.34
CA VAL A 126 -24.08 9.01 6.96
C VAL A 126 -23.11 9.64 5.96
N VAL A 127 -22.77 10.92 6.13
CA VAL A 127 -21.80 11.61 5.27
C VAL A 127 -20.40 10.98 5.38
N ILE A 128 -19.96 10.63 6.60
CA ILE A 128 -18.67 9.96 6.80
C ILE A 128 -18.65 8.59 6.11
N GLU A 129 -19.72 7.81 6.22
CA GLU A 129 -19.84 6.49 5.57
C GLU A 129 -19.82 6.60 4.04
N ASP A 130 -20.53 7.58 3.49
CA ASP A 130 -20.55 7.85 2.05
C ASP A 130 -19.17 8.28 1.54
N LEU A 131 -18.51 9.23 2.23
CA LEU A 131 -17.15 9.64 1.89
C LEU A 131 -16.18 8.44 1.94
N ASN A 132 -16.29 7.60 2.97
CA ASN A 132 -15.44 6.44 3.11
C ASN A 132 -15.66 5.43 1.96
N SER A 133 -16.92 5.25 1.56
CA SER A 133 -17.29 4.42 0.41
C SER A 133 -16.69 4.97 -0.90
N GLN A 134 -16.76 6.28 -1.11
CA GLN A 134 -16.13 6.94 -2.26
C GLN A 134 -14.61 6.78 -2.27
N VAL A 135 -13.95 7.00 -1.12
CA VAL A 135 -12.49 6.82 -0.99
C VAL A 135 -12.09 5.37 -1.30
N ASN A 136 -12.83 4.39 -0.77
CA ASN A 136 -12.57 2.98 -1.03
C ASN A 136 -12.72 2.64 -2.53
N HIS A 137 -13.75 3.17 -3.18
CA HIS A 137 -13.94 3.03 -4.62
C HIS A 137 -12.75 3.58 -5.42
N TYR A 138 -12.34 4.83 -5.17
CA TYR A 138 -11.20 5.43 -5.88
C TYR A 138 -9.88 4.70 -5.62
N ARG A 139 -9.70 4.15 -4.41
CA ARG A 139 -8.53 3.35 -4.06
C ARG A 139 -8.48 2.05 -4.86
N GLN A 140 -9.59 1.33 -4.95
CA GLN A 140 -9.70 0.12 -5.76
C GLN A 140 -9.39 0.39 -7.24
N GLU A 141 -9.91 1.50 -7.78
CA GLU A 141 -9.64 1.88 -9.17
C GLU A 141 -8.16 2.22 -9.38
N THR A 142 -7.53 2.92 -8.43
CA THR A 142 -6.09 3.21 -8.48
C THR A 142 -5.25 1.92 -8.47
N ASP A 143 -5.61 0.95 -7.60
CA ASP A 143 -4.94 -0.35 -7.52
C ASP A 143 -5.09 -1.15 -8.82
N ARG A 144 -6.30 -1.15 -9.42
CA ARG A 144 -6.59 -1.75 -10.73
C ARG A 144 -5.72 -1.13 -11.83
N LEU A 145 -5.71 0.20 -11.93
CA LEU A 145 -4.92 0.92 -12.93
C LEU A 145 -3.42 0.65 -12.78
N ASN A 146 -2.93 0.58 -11.54
CA ASN A 146 -1.53 0.27 -11.25
C ASN A 146 -1.17 -1.17 -11.65
N ALA A 147 -2.04 -2.15 -11.38
CA ALA A 147 -1.83 -3.53 -11.81
C ALA A 147 -1.72 -3.63 -13.34
N VAL A 148 -2.65 -3.00 -14.07
CA VAL A 148 -2.61 -2.94 -15.55
C VAL A 148 -1.32 -2.28 -16.05
N CYS A 149 -0.91 -1.16 -15.44
CA CYS A 149 0.31 -0.46 -15.83
C CYS A 149 1.57 -1.31 -15.60
N ASN A 150 1.60 -2.08 -14.51
CA ASN A 150 2.70 -2.98 -14.19
C ASN A 150 2.76 -4.16 -15.17
N ASP A 151 1.64 -4.83 -15.43
CA ASP A 151 1.56 -5.90 -16.42
C ASP A 151 1.97 -5.42 -17.82
N LEU A 152 1.54 -4.22 -18.21
CA LEU A 152 1.97 -3.60 -19.47
C LEU A 152 3.48 -3.35 -19.48
N ALA A 153 4.03 -2.82 -18.39
CA ALA A 153 5.46 -2.55 -18.26
C ALA A 153 6.28 -3.85 -18.32
N GLU A 154 5.81 -4.94 -17.72
CA GLU A 154 6.45 -6.25 -17.76
C GLU A 154 6.39 -6.89 -19.16
N ASN A 155 5.23 -6.86 -19.81
CA ASN A 155 5.07 -7.34 -21.17
C ASN A 155 5.94 -6.55 -22.16
N LEU A 156 6.05 -5.23 -21.99
CA LEU A 156 6.96 -4.39 -22.79
C LEU A 156 8.44 -4.71 -22.53
N LYS A 157 8.83 -5.09 -21.29
CA LYS A 157 10.20 -5.55 -20.98
C LYS A 157 10.52 -6.90 -21.64
N ALA A 158 9.54 -7.81 -21.71
CA ALA A 158 9.70 -9.10 -22.40
C ALA A 158 9.90 -8.94 -23.91
N GLY A 159 9.48 -7.81 -24.48
CA GLY A 159 9.75 -7.42 -25.85
C GLY A 159 8.69 -7.90 -26.82
N LEU A 160 7.60 -7.13 -26.97
CA LEU A 160 6.49 -7.40 -27.89
C LEU A 160 6.83 -7.02 -29.33
N THR A 161 6.41 -7.83 -30.30
CA THR A 161 6.39 -7.42 -31.71
C THR A 161 5.28 -6.41 -31.99
N PRO A 162 5.37 -5.65 -33.11
CA PRO A 162 4.27 -4.79 -33.54
C PRO A 162 2.91 -5.50 -33.67
N VAL A 163 2.91 -6.76 -34.11
CA VAL A 163 1.67 -7.54 -34.26
C VAL A 163 1.12 -7.99 -32.91
N GLU A 164 1.99 -8.44 -32.00
CA GLU A 164 1.58 -8.81 -30.64
C GLU A 164 1.02 -7.60 -29.87
N PHE A 165 1.61 -6.42 -30.05
CA PHE A 165 1.08 -5.18 -29.49
C PHE A 165 -0.27 -4.79 -30.11
N CYS A 166 -0.39 -4.79 -31.44
CA CYS A 166 -1.64 -4.46 -32.12
C CYS A 166 -2.77 -5.46 -31.83
N ARG A 167 -2.45 -6.70 -31.41
CA ARG A 167 -3.47 -7.67 -30.95
C ARG A 167 -4.22 -7.18 -29.72
N MET A 168 -3.60 -6.32 -28.91
CA MET A 168 -4.22 -5.70 -27.74
C MET A 168 -5.12 -4.50 -28.12
N LEU A 169 -5.20 -4.12 -29.38
CA LEU A 169 -6.01 -3.01 -29.88
C LEU A 169 -7.22 -3.55 -30.63
N ASN A 170 -8.42 -3.02 -30.34
CA ASN A 170 -9.63 -3.45 -31.03
C ASN A 170 -9.58 -3.02 -32.51
N GLY A 171 -10.12 -3.85 -33.39
CA GLY A 171 -10.40 -3.47 -34.77
C GLY A 171 -9.20 -3.46 -35.71
N VAL A 172 -7.98 -3.54 -35.21
CA VAL A 172 -6.77 -3.50 -36.07
C VAL A 172 -6.68 -4.75 -36.93
N ASN A 173 -6.42 -4.57 -38.23
CA ASN A 173 -6.13 -5.68 -39.14
C ASN A 173 -4.68 -6.17 -38.96
N LEU A 174 -4.50 -7.17 -38.10
CA LEU A 174 -3.19 -7.72 -37.72
C LEU A 174 -2.34 -8.16 -38.91
N ASN A 175 -2.96 -8.67 -39.97
CA ASN A 175 -2.27 -9.14 -41.18
C ASN A 175 -1.63 -8.00 -41.98
N ARG A 176 -2.11 -6.77 -41.78
CA ARG A 176 -1.66 -5.58 -42.53
C ARG A 176 -0.68 -4.72 -41.73
N VAL A 177 -0.59 -4.90 -40.41
CA VAL A 177 0.30 -4.11 -39.52
C VAL A 177 1.75 -4.08 -40.05
N GLN A 178 2.35 -5.23 -40.35
CA GLN A 178 3.73 -5.26 -40.84
C GLN A 178 3.87 -4.69 -42.26
N ALA A 179 2.87 -4.89 -43.13
CA ALA A 179 2.87 -4.33 -44.47
C ALA A 179 2.84 -2.80 -44.43
N VAL A 180 1.95 -2.21 -43.63
CA VAL A 180 1.84 -0.75 -43.42
C VAL A 180 3.15 -0.18 -42.87
N LEU A 181 3.80 -0.86 -41.93
CA LEU A 181 5.09 -0.42 -41.41
C LEU A 181 6.22 -0.49 -42.45
N VAL A 182 6.19 -1.43 -43.39
CA VAL A 182 7.13 -1.49 -44.52
C VAL A 182 6.84 -0.40 -45.55
N GLU A 183 5.56 -0.21 -45.93
CA GLU A 183 5.11 0.86 -46.84
C GLU A 183 5.56 2.25 -46.33
N ARG A 184 5.49 2.45 -45.00
CA ARG A 184 5.95 3.66 -44.30
C ARG A 184 7.45 3.72 -44.03
N LYS A 185 8.24 2.80 -44.57
CA LYS A 185 9.71 2.72 -44.41
C LYS A 185 10.16 2.67 -42.94
N ARG A 186 9.33 2.10 -42.05
CA ARG A 186 9.66 1.87 -40.63
C ARG A 186 10.32 0.51 -40.44
N LEU A 187 9.84 -0.49 -41.19
CA LEU A 187 10.43 -1.81 -41.29
C LEU A 187 10.95 -2.07 -42.70
N LEU A 188 11.86 -3.03 -42.82
CA LEU A 188 12.36 -3.55 -44.09
C LEU A 188 11.96 -5.02 -44.19
N LYS A 189 11.41 -5.43 -45.33
CA LYS A 189 11.10 -6.84 -45.60
C LYS A 189 12.38 -7.58 -46.01
N THR A 190 12.63 -8.75 -45.43
CA THR A 190 13.75 -9.63 -45.78
C THR A 190 13.24 -10.96 -46.33
N GLN A 191 14.15 -11.83 -46.77
CA GLN A 191 13.81 -13.17 -47.29
C GLN A 191 13.04 -14.03 -46.27
N HIS A 192 13.31 -13.84 -44.98
CA HIS A 192 12.77 -14.68 -43.90
C HIS A 192 12.10 -13.89 -42.78
N GLY A 193 11.70 -12.64 -43.02
CA GLY A 193 11.00 -11.84 -42.02
C GLY A 193 11.09 -10.34 -42.24
N TYR A 194 11.29 -9.61 -41.14
CA TYR A 194 11.34 -8.16 -41.13
C TYR A 194 12.52 -7.67 -40.29
N ARG A 195 13.00 -6.47 -40.59
CA ARG A 195 14.06 -5.79 -39.86
C ARG A 195 13.69 -4.35 -39.57
N SER A 196 14.31 -3.76 -38.55
CA SER A 196 14.16 -2.34 -38.30
C SER A 196 14.91 -1.54 -39.35
N ALA A 197 14.26 -0.53 -39.93
CA ALA A 197 14.97 0.42 -40.77
C ALA A 197 15.99 1.20 -39.93
N ALA A 198 17.16 1.50 -40.49
CA ALA A 198 18.30 2.05 -39.74
C ALA A 198 17.97 3.30 -38.91
N ALA A 199 17.09 4.18 -39.42
CA ALA A 199 16.67 5.40 -38.73
C ALA A 199 15.89 5.16 -37.43
N TYR A 200 15.23 4.00 -37.31
CA TYR A 200 14.30 3.65 -36.22
C TYR A 200 14.79 2.50 -35.33
N ARG A 201 15.91 1.85 -35.71
CA ARG A 201 16.60 0.86 -34.88
C ARG A 201 17.03 1.47 -33.55
N ASP A 202 16.84 0.71 -32.48
CA ASP A 202 17.08 1.05 -31.06
C ASP A 202 16.27 2.24 -30.53
N LYS A 203 15.48 2.91 -31.39
CA LYS A 203 14.58 4.00 -31.03
C LYS A 203 13.16 3.50 -30.87
N LEU A 204 12.59 2.96 -31.95
CA LEU A 204 11.23 2.42 -31.97
C LEU A 204 11.25 0.89 -31.94
N PHE A 205 12.26 0.29 -32.56
CA PHE A 205 12.34 -1.16 -32.67
C PHE A 205 13.74 -1.68 -32.35
N THR A 206 13.81 -2.86 -31.72
CA THR A 206 15.01 -3.66 -31.51
C THR A 206 14.86 -5.00 -32.24
N GLU A 207 15.97 -5.66 -32.54
CA GLU A 207 16.00 -6.93 -33.27
C GLU A 207 16.49 -8.04 -32.32
N ARG A 208 15.70 -9.11 -32.12
CA ARG A 208 16.16 -10.33 -31.44
C ARG A 208 16.42 -11.43 -32.46
N ARG A 209 17.60 -12.04 -32.38
CA ARG A 209 17.97 -13.18 -33.24
C ARG A 209 17.36 -14.46 -32.71
N TYR A 210 16.87 -15.30 -33.60
CA TYR A 210 16.38 -16.64 -33.30
C TYR A 210 16.67 -17.57 -34.49
N LEU A 211 16.69 -18.88 -34.24
CA LEU A 211 16.80 -19.88 -35.31
C LEU A 211 15.39 -20.29 -35.75
N ASN A 212 15.15 -20.35 -37.05
CA ASN A 212 13.90 -20.89 -37.57
C ASN A 212 13.89 -22.43 -37.49
N LYS A 213 12.80 -23.07 -37.93
CA LYS A 213 12.65 -24.55 -37.92
C LYS A 213 13.70 -25.29 -38.77
N GLU A 214 14.43 -24.58 -39.63
CA GLU A 214 15.47 -25.11 -40.52
C GLU A 214 16.87 -24.66 -40.08
N ASP A 215 17.04 -24.30 -38.80
CA ASP A 215 18.27 -23.80 -38.18
C ASP A 215 18.91 -22.58 -38.85
N ARG A 216 18.12 -21.80 -39.61
CA ARG A 216 18.60 -20.57 -40.24
C ARG A 216 18.45 -19.39 -39.28
N PRO A 217 19.46 -18.51 -39.17
CA PRO A 217 19.37 -17.31 -38.36
C PRO A 217 18.32 -16.35 -38.93
N CYS A 218 17.37 -15.97 -38.10
CA CYS A 218 16.30 -15.03 -38.38
C CYS A 218 16.26 -13.93 -37.32
N GLU A 219 15.61 -12.82 -37.65
CA GLU A 219 15.48 -11.67 -36.77
C GLU A 219 14.00 -11.38 -36.51
N LYS A 220 13.63 -11.24 -35.24
CA LYS A 220 12.30 -10.86 -34.77
C LYS A 220 12.36 -9.41 -34.33
N VAL A 221 11.55 -8.55 -34.96
CA VAL A 221 11.47 -7.13 -34.62
C VAL A 221 10.57 -6.93 -33.41
N ILE A 222 11.10 -6.28 -32.40
CA ILE A 222 10.46 -6.02 -31.11
C ILE A 222 10.33 -4.52 -30.90
N LEU A 223 9.25 -4.08 -30.26
CA LEU A 223 9.01 -2.69 -29.88
C LEU A 223 9.81 -2.31 -28.64
N THR A 224 10.39 -1.11 -28.67
CA THR A 224 10.80 -0.43 -27.44
C THR A 224 9.57 0.21 -26.79
N GLN A 225 9.69 0.68 -25.54
CA GLN A 225 8.63 1.48 -24.90
C GLN A 225 8.25 2.72 -25.75
N LYS A 226 9.22 3.36 -26.39
CA LYS A 226 8.98 4.50 -27.29
C LYS A 226 8.30 4.04 -28.59
N GLY A 227 8.66 2.86 -29.10
CA GLY A 227 8.00 2.22 -30.23
C GLY A 227 6.53 1.92 -29.97
N ALA A 228 6.21 1.35 -28.82
CA ALA A 228 4.85 1.04 -28.41
C ALA A 228 3.99 2.31 -28.29
N LYS A 229 4.50 3.35 -27.61
CA LYS A 229 3.84 4.67 -27.54
C LYS A 229 3.59 5.29 -28.91
N TRP A 230 4.58 5.21 -29.80
CA TRP A 230 4.44 5.69 -31.16
C TRP A 230 3.41 4.88 -31.96
N LEU A 231 3.42 3.56 -31.86
CA LEU A 231 2.48 2.70 -32.60
C LEU A 231 1.04 2.89 -32.10
N TYR A 232 0.86 3.10 -30.80
CA TYR A 232 -0.43 3.44 -30.20
C TYR A 232 -0.95 4.81 -30.70
N SER A 233 -0.09 5.83 -30.80
CA SER A 233 -0.54 7.11 -31.37
C SER A 233 -0.92 7.00 -32.85
N GLN A 234 -0.31 6.09 -33.61
CA GLN A 234 -0.76 5.79 -34.97
C GLN A 234 -2.14 5.13 -35.00
N TYR A 235 -2.45 4.31 -34.01
CA TYR A 235 -3.79 3.73 -33.85
C TYR A 235 -4.84 4.81 -33.60
N GLU A 236 -4.63 5.68 -32.59
CA GLU A 236 -5.57 6.78 -32.26
C GLU A 236 -5.78 7.76 -33.43
N GLN A 237 -4.77 7.95 -34.27
CA GLN A 237 -4.83 8.82 -35.44
C GLN A 237 -5.48 8.16 -36.68
N GLY A 238 -6.01 6.93 -36.55
CA GLY A 238 -6.60 6.18 -37.66
C GLY A 238 -5.61 5.82 -38.77
N GLN A 239 -4.33 5.73 -38.42
CA GLN A 239 -3.23 5.52 -39.37
C GLN A 239 -2.88 4.03 -39.54
N LEU A 240 -3.56 3.13 -38.82
CA LEU A 240 -3.49 1.69 -39.01
C LEU A 240 -4.68 1.22 -39.84
N GLU A 241 -4.47 0.15 -40.61
CA GLU A 241 -5.55 -0.46 -41.37
C GLU A 241 -6.47 -1.25 -40.44
N MET A 242 -7.76 -0.90 -40.44
CA MET A 242 -8.78 -1.52 -39.61
C MET A 242 -9.48 -2.66 -40.36
N ARG A 243 -10.10 -3.58 -39.61
CA ARG A 243 -10.92 -4.63 -40.19
C ARG A 243 -12.18 -4.05 -40.81
N LYS A 244 -12.73 -4.74 -41.82
CA LYS A 244 -13.94 -4.29 -42.53
C LYS A 244 -15.20 -4.34 -41.66
N ASP A 245 -15.21 -5.20 -40.66
CA ASP A 245 -16.31 -5.43 -39.70
C ASP A 245 -16.11 -4.68 -38.38
N TRP A 246 -15.19 -3.70 -38.34
CA TRP A 246 -14.92 -2.91 -37.14
C TRP A 246 -16.02 -1.87 -36.89
N ASP A 247 -16.35 -1.65 -35.61
CA ASP A 247 -17.45 -0.81 -35.13
C ASP A 247 -17.17 0.71 -35.17
N GLY A 248 -15.94 1.11 -35.51
CA GLY A 248 -15.51 2.51 -35.59
C GLY A 248 -15.07 3.11 -34.25
N ASN A 249 -15.15 2.36 -33.16
CA ASN A 249 -14.74 2.83 -31.83
C ASN A 249 -13.33 2.36 -31.51
N TYR A 250 -12.44 3.30 -31.19
CA TYR A 250 -11.07 3.01 -30.79
C TYR A 250 -11.05 2.52 -29.34
N THR A 251 -11.16 1.21 -29.14
CA THR A 251 -11.00 0.55 -27.84
C THR A 251 -9.76 -0.32 -27.85
N HIS A 252 -9.26 -0.66 -26.67
CA HIS A 252 -8.06 -1.48 -26.59
C HIS A 252 -8.08 -2.27 -25.30
N MET A 253 -7.72 -3.55 -25.37
CA MET A 253 -7.57 -4.45 -24.21
C MET A 253 -6.36 -4.09 -23.33
N LEU A 254 -5.92 -2.83 -23.29
CA LEU A 254 -5.29 -2.37 -22.04
C LEU A 254 -6.39 -2.20 -20.97
N PHE A 255 -7.64 -2.06 -21.37
CA PHE A 255 -8.80 -1.95 -20.50
C PHE A 255 -9.99 -2.61 -21.19
N ASP A 256 -10.23 -3.88 -20.89
CA ASP A 256 -11.55 -4.55 -20.99
C ASP A 256 -11.45 -5.86 -20.20
N ASN A 257 -11.52 -5.73 -18.87
CA ASN A 257 -11.93 -6.82 -18.00
C ASN A 257 -13.26 -6.40 -17.38
N GLU A 258 -14.32 -6.30 -18.18
CA GLU A 258 -15.68 -6.30 -17.64
C GLU A 258 -16.60 -7.18 -18.51
N GLU A 259 -17.27 -8.09 -17.80
CA GLU A 259 -18.65 -8.50 -18.08
C GLU A 259 -18.94 -9.24 -19.40
N LYS A 260 -18.73 -10.57 -19.35
CA LYS A 260 -19.77 -11.51 -19.82
C LYS A 260 -20.00 -12.60 -18.78
N ALA A 261 -20.59 -12.21 -17.66
CA ALA A 261 -21.44 -13.08 -16.86
C ALA A 261 -22.89 -12.68 -17.15
N ALA A 262 -23.47 -13.28 -18.18
CA ALA A 262 -24.91 -13.36 -18.42
C ALA A 262 -25.18 -14.66 -19.15
#